data_AF-A0A1A9K875-F1
#
_entry.id   AF-A0A1A9K875-F1
#
_cell.length_a   1.000
_cell.length_b   1.000
_cell.length_c   1.000
_cell.angle_alpha   90.00
_cell.angle_beta   90.00
_cell.angle_gamma   90.00
#
_symmetry.space_group_name_H-M   'P 1'
#
loop_
_entity.id
_entity.type
_entity.pdbx_description
1 polymer ?
#
loop_
_entity_poly.entity_id
_entity_poly.type
_entity_poly.pdbx_seq_one_letter_code
_entity_poly.pdbx_strand_id
1 'polypeptide(L)'
;MSRFEIVFSGQTLPGADPEAVKANLAKLFQADAQRIALLFSGRRLVLKNNLDAAAADKYRAALERAGARVEVVDMAPAVEEIELAPPPAAEPAPTPAPAAATPGRLKVAPRDEYMAAFAEVDAPDFGLAPVGADLQDDKAEPRAPQVDLSQFSLAPVGSDMGQAKADPAAPAPDTSHLKLAD
;
A
#
# COMPACT_ATOMS: atom_id res chain seq x y z
N MET A 1 -30.27 5.01 14.59
CA MET A 1 -29.50 5.96 15.41
C MET A 1 -28.15 6.12 14.76
N SER A 2 -27.81 7.33 14.30
CA SER A 2 -26.57 7.59 13.57
C SER A 2 -25.38 7.46 14.52
N ARG A 3 -24.43 6.60 14.15
CA ARG A 3 -23.19 6.39 14.88
C ARG A 3 -22.11 7.22 14.20
N PHE A 4 -21.28 7.91 14.95
CA PHE A 4 -20.22 8.77 14.44
C PHE A 4 -18.86 8.20 14.82
N GLU A 5 -17.90 8.41 13.95
CA GLU A 5 -16.50 8.17 14.24
C GLU A 5 -15.67 9.44 14.05
N ILE A 6 -14.56 9.47 14.78
CA ILE A 6 -13.66 10.62 14.80
C ILE A 6 -12.36 10.20 14.16
N VAL A 7 -12.08 10.78 12.99
CA VAL A 7 -10.90 10.50 12.19
C VAL A 7 -9.92 11.66 12.29
N PHE A 8 -8.66 11.34 12.56
CA PHE A 8 -7.56 12.30 12.52
C PHE A 8 -6.65 11.99 11.34
N SER A 9 -6.30 13.02 10.58
CA SER A 9 -5.46 12.91 9.38
C SER A 9 -4.02 13.40 9.59
N GLY A 10 -3.58 13.56 10.84
CA GLY A 10 -2.22 14.07 11.13
C GLY A 10 -2.06 15.58 10.94
N GLN A 11 -3.15 16.32 10.66
CA GLN A 11 -3.11 17.76 10.44
C GLN A 11 -3.25 18.53 11.76
N THR A 12 -2.31 19.43 12.05
CA THR A 12 -2.40 20.39 13.15
C THR A 12 -2.87 21.74 12.64
N LEU A 13 -3.47 22.54 13.52
CA LEU A 13 -3.89 23.90 13.19
C LEU A 13 -2.68 24.82 12.96
N PRO A 14 -2.80 25.85 12.09
CA PRO A 14 -1.72 26.81 11.85
C PRO A 14 -1.36 27.56 13.13
N GLY A 15 -0.11 27.43 13.59
CA GLY A 15 0.39 28.11 14.79
C GLY A 15 0.40 27.28 16.07
N ALA A 16 -0.02 26.01 16.04
CA ALA A 16 0.12 25.09 17.17
C ALA A 16 1.46 24.33 17.10
N ASP A 17 2.19 24.29 18.21
CA ASP A 17 3.44 23.52 18.31
C ASP A 17 3.14 22.01 18.22
N PRO A 18 3.69 21.29 17.24
CA PRO A 18 3.45 19.86 17.07
C PRO A 18 3.83 19.03 18.30
N GLU A 19 4.77 19.45 19.14
CA GLU A 19 5.10 18.73 20.39
C GLU A 19 4.01 18.91 21.45
N ALA A 20 3.49 20.13 21.61
CA ALA A 20 2.41 20.43 22.55
C ALA A 20 1.09 19.75 22.13
N VAL A 21 0.78 19.73 20.84
CA VAL A 21 -0.41 19.03 20.32
C VAL A 21 -0.30 17.53 20.61
N LYS A 22 0.86 16.90 20.38
CA LYS A 22 1.08 15.48 20.70
C LYS A 22 0.84 15.18 22.18
N ALA A 23 1.34 16.03 23.09
CA ALA A 23 1.16 15.86 24.53
C ALA A 23 -0.31 16.00 24.97
N ASN A 24 -1.05 16.95 24.39
CA ASN A 24 -2.47 17.16 24.69
C ASN A 24 -3.33 16.02 24.14
N LEU A 25 -3.00 15.52 22.94
CA LEU A 25 -3.70 14.41 22.30
C LEU A 25 -3.44 13.09 23.07
N ALA A 26 -2.23 12.90 23.60
CA ALA A 26 -1.90 11.78 24.49
C ALA A 26 -2.76 11.76 25.75
N LYS A 27 -2.95 12.92 26.38
CA LYS A 27 -3.75 13.04 27.61
C LYS A 27 -5.25 12.84 27.34
N LEU A 28 -5.77 13.41 26.25
CA LEU A 28 -7.19 13.32 25.89
C LEU A 28 -7.60 11.90 25.47
N PHE A 29 -6.72 11.19 24.75
CA PHE A 29 -7.04 9.86 24.23
C PHE A 29 -6.43 8.71 25.04
N GLN A 30 -5.61 9.00 26.06
CA GLN A 30 -4.82 8.00 26.78
C GLN A 30 -4.10 7.05 25.82
N ALA A 31 -3.65 7.59 24.69
CA ALA A 31 -3.04 6.84 23.61
C ALA A 31 -1.52 6.85 23.77
N ASP A 32 -0.88 5.72 23.50
CA ASP A 32 0.58 5.61 23.55
C ASP A 32 1.27 6.56 22.57
N ALA A 33 2.47 7.03 22.96
CA ALA A 33 3.31 7.91 22.14
C ALA A 33 3.55 7.36 20.73
N GLN A 34 3.60 6.02 20.57
CA GLN A 34 3.73 5.37 19.27
C GLN A 34 2.47 5.51 18.40
N ARG A 35 1.28 5.42 18.99
CA ARG A 35 0.01 5.59 18.27
C ARG A 35 -0.16 7.04 17.84
N ILE A 36 0.33 7.99 18.63
CA ILE A 36 0.37 9.41 18.28
C ILE A 36 1.41 9.68 17.18
N ALA A 37 2.59 9.08 17.23
CA ALA A 37 3.55 9.20 16.14
C ALA A 37 2.99 8.67 14.80
N LEU A 38 2.26 7.55 14.84
CA LEU A 38 1.54 7.00 13.69
C LEU A 38 0.38 7.91 13.23
N LEU A 39 -0.34 8.56 14.14
CA LEU A 39 -1.36 9.56 13.82
C LEU A 39 -0.79 10.76 13.06
N PHE A 40 0.42 11.18 13.40
CA PHE A 40 1.15 12.26 12.73
C PHE A 40 1.89 11.80 11.46
N SER A 41 1.78 10.52 11.07
CA SER A 41 2.34 10.01 9.81
C SER A 41 1.56 10.45 8.56
N GLY A 42 0.47 11.20 8.73
CA GLY A 42 -0.39 11.71 7.65
C GLY A 42 -1.41 10.68 7.14
N ARG A 43 -1.46 9.49 7.72
CA ARG A 43 -2.49 8.47 7.42
C ARG A 43 -3.73 8.71 8.27
N ARG A 44 -4.92 8.59 7.65
CA ARG A 44 -6.21 8.67 8.35
C ARG A 44 -6.27 7.58 9.41
N LEU A 45 -6.50 7.96 10.68
CA LEU A 45 -6.69 7.00 11.76
C LEU A 45 -7.97 7.32 12.53
N VAL A 46 -8.74 6.28 12.83
CA VAL A 46 -9.93 6.38 13.69
C VAL A 46 -9.48 6.40 15.15
N LEU A 47 -9.74 7.50 15.86
CA LEU A 47 -9.40 7.66 17.28
C LEU A 47 -10.43 6.99 18.18
N LYS A 48 -11.69 7.14 17.83
CA LYS A 48 -12.82 6.54 18.54
C LYS A 48 -13.97 6.37 17.55
N ASN A 49 -14.46 5.15 17.44
CA ASN A 49 -15.71 4.86 16.75
C ASN A 49 -16.84 4.80 17.79
N ASN A 50 -18.07 4.67 17.30
CA ASN A 50 -19.21 4.37 18.14
C ASN A 50 -19.72 5.54 19.03
N LEU A 51 -19.55 6.80 18.60
CA LEU A 51 -20.02 7.98 19.32
C LEU A 51 -21.39 8.47 18.83
N ASP A 52 -22.17 9.08 19.72
CA ASP A 52 -23.41 9.81 19.36
C ASP A 52 -23.09 11.22 18.86
N ALA A 53 -23.98 11.86 18.10
CA ALA A 53 -23.79 13.21 17.54
C ALA A 53 -23.31 14.23 18.59
N ALA A 54 -23.98 14.27 19.75
CA ALA A 54 -23.63 15.17 20.85
C ALA A 54 -22.28 14.85 21.51
N ALA A 55 -21.81 13.60 21.43
CA ALA A 55 -20.49 13.22 21.92
C ALA A 55 -19.41 13.56 20.88
N ALA A 56 -19.66 13.29 19.60
CA ALA A 56 -18.75 13.61 18.50
C ALA A 56 -18.41 15.11 18.44
N ASP A 57 -19.39 15.99 18.60
CA ASP A 57 -19.17 17.44 18.64
C ASP A 57 -18.33 17.88 19.85
N LYS A 58 -18.52 17.26 21.02
CA LYS A 58 -17.70 17.54 22.22
C LYS A 58 -16.25 17.13 21.99
N TYR A 59 -16.01 15.99 21.35
CA TYR A 59 -14.67 15.53 21.03
C TYR A 59 -14.02 16.38 19.93
N ARG A 60 -14.78 16.80 18.90
CA ARG A 60 -14.30 17.75 17.89
C ARG A 60 -13.84 19.05 18.55
N ALA A 61 -14.66 19.65 19.40
CA ALA A 61 -14.32 20.90 20.09
C ALA A 61 -13.14 20.74 21.06
N ALA A 62 -12.99 19.59 21.72
CA ALA A 62 -11.85 19.30 22.59
C ALA A 62 -10.54 19.14 21.79
N LEU A 63 -10.61 18.48 20.64
CA LEU A 63 -9.46 18.26 19.76
C LEU A 63 -9.03 19.52 19.01
N GLU A 64 -9.99 20.33 18.56
CA GLU A 64 -9.74 21.62 17.93
C GLU A 64 -9.09 22.59 18.92
N ARG A 65 -9.53 22.60 20.19
CA ARG A 65 -8.86 23.30 21.28
C ARG A 65 -7.46 22.78 21.58
N ALA A 66 -7.22 21.48 21.34
CA ALA A 66 -5.90 20.88 21.49
C ALA A 66 -4.96 21.17 20.30
N GLY A 67 -5.42 21.88 19.26
CA GLY A 67 -4.62 22.25 18.09
C GLY A 67 -4.63 21.19 16.97
N ALA A 68 -5.54 20.23 17.02
CA ALA A 68 -5.66 19.13 16.05
C ALA A 68 -6.85 19.36 15.12
N ARG A 69 -6.65 19.19 13.80
CA ARG A 69 -7.74 19.21 12.82
C ARG A 69 -8.31 17.81 12.69
N VAL A 70 -9.61 17.70 12.95
CA VAL A 70 -10.30 16.41 13.07
C VAL A 70 -11.52 16.42 12.17
N GLU A 71 -11.77 15.29 11.53
CA GLU A 71 -12.91 15.08 10.67
C GLU A 71 -13.88 14.13 11.37
N VAL A 72 -15.11 14.61 11.58
CA VAL A 72 -16.20 13.78 12.10
C VAL A 72 -16.85 13.14 10.89
N VAL A 73 -16.78 11.81 10.82
CA VAL A 73 -17.38 11.04 9.74
C VAL A 73 -18.62 10.35 10.30
N ASP A 74 -19.75 10.60 9.65
CA ASP A 74 -20.97 9.83 9.88
C ASP A 74 -20.74 8.38 9.46
N MET A 75 -20.94 7.44 10.37
CA MET A 75 -21.13 6.02 10.03
C MET A 75 -22.58 5.82 9.55
N ALA A 76 -23.06 6.71 8.70
CA ALA A 76 -24.18 6.40 7.83
C ALA A 76 -23.66 5.32 6.87
N PRO A 77 -24.43 4.27 6.58
CA PRO A 77 -24.09 3.36 5.50
C PRO A 77 -24.17 4.17 4.20
N ALA A 78 -23.07 4.78 3.80
CA ALA A 78 -22.80 5.02 2.40
C ALA A 78 -22.61 3.62 1.80
N VAL A 79 -23.74 2.97 1.53
CA VAL A 79 -23.88 2.25 0.28
C VAL A 79 -23.56 3.32 -0.75
N GLU A 80 -22.29 3.37 -1.15
CA GLU A 80 -21.89 4.04 -2.38
C GLU A 80 -22.65 3.30 -3.48
N GLU A 81 -23.85 3.79 -3.73
CA GLU A 81 -24.61 3.58 -4.93
C GLU A 81 -23.78 4.19 -6.04
N ILE A 82 -22.87 3.36 -6.56
CA ILE A 82 -22.20 3.57 -7.83
C ILE A 82 -23.35 3.58 -8.83
N GLU A 83 -23.76 4.79 -9.22
CA GLU A 83 -24.69 5.03 -10.31
C GLU A 83 -24.20 4.26 -11.54
N LEU A 84 -24.95 3.21 -11.82
CA LEU A 84 -24.80 2.28 -12.91
C LEU A 84 -25.01 3.04 -14.22
N ALA A 85 -23.93 3.48 -14.86
CA ALA A 85 -23.98 3.86 -16.27
C ALA A 85 -24.48 2.64 -17.08
N PRO A 86 -25.44 2.83 -18.00
CA PRO A 86 -26.07 1.71 -18.70
C PRO A 86 -25.07 1.01 -19.64
N PRO A 87 -25.22 -0.30 -19.86
CA PRO A 87 -24.22 -1.14 -20.50
C PRO A 87 -24.17 -0.91 -22.02
N PRO A 88 -22.97 -0.80 -22.63
CA PRO A 88 -22.80 -1.11 -24.04
C PRO A 88 -22.81 -2.63 -24.25
N ALA A 89 -23.44 -3.04 -25.35
CA ALA A 89 -23.73 -4.41 -25.72
C ALA A 89 -22.48 -5.28 -26.02
N ALA A 90 -22.61 -6.55 -25.63
CA ALA A 90 -22.06 -7.81 -26.16
C ALA A 90 -20.89 -7.81 -27.17
N GLU A 91 -19.83 -8.59 -26.87
CA GLU A 91 -19.40 -9.77 -27.65
C GLU A 91 -18.32 -10.61 -26.89
N PRO A 92 -17.93 -11.82 -27.32
CA PRO A 92 -18.17 -13.09 -26.63
C PRO A 92 -16.97 -13.67 -25.85
N ALA A 93 -17.26 -14.68 -25.02
CA ALA A 93 -16.38 -15.38 -24.09
C ALA A 93 -15.07 -15.95 -24.71
N PRO A 94 -14.09 -16.23 -23.83
CA PRO A 94 -13.67 -17.62 -23.73
C PRO A 94 -13.61 -18.16 -22.29
N THR A 95 -14.03 -19.43 -22.19
CA THR A 95 -13.74 -20.45 -21.17
C THR A 95 -14.26 -20.27 -19.73
N PRO A 96 -14.82 -21.34 -19.13
CA PRO A 96 -15.34 -21.30 -17.77
C PRO A 96 -14.16 -21.29 -16.80
N ALA A 97 -13.93 -20.16 -16.13
CA ALA A 97 -13.35 -20.21 -14.79
C ALA A 97 -14.25 -21.12 -13.93
N PRO A 98 -13.70 -22.01 -13.10
CA PRO A 98 -14.52 -22.78 -12.17
C PRO A 98 -15.33 -21.77 -11.37
N ALA A 99 -16.64 -21.94 -11.40
CA ALA A 99 -17.60 -21.09 -10.72
C ALA A 99 -17.06 -20.79 -9.32
N ALA A 100 -16.84 -19.51 -9.03
CA ALA A 100 -16.68 -19.04 -7.67
C ALA A 100 -17.95 -19.47 -6.95
N ALA A 101 -17.88 -20.62 -6.27
CA ALA A 101 -18.94 -21.12 -5.44
C ALA A 101 -19.22 -20.01 -4.45
N THR A 102 -20.47 -19.57 -4.40
CA THR A 102 -20.90 -18.62 -3.39
C THR A 102 -20.48 -19.24 -2.05
N PRO A 103 -19.60 -18.59 -1.27
CA PRO A 103 -19.07 -19.20 -0.07
C PRO A 103 -20.27 -19.54 0.82
N GLY A 104 -20.34 -20.82 1.22
CA GLY A 104 -21.38 -21.29 2.12
C GLY A 104 -21.29 -20.57 3.47
N ARG A 105 -22.13 -20.94 4.43
CA ARG A 105 -21.99 -20.45 5.81
C ARG A 105 -21.11 -21.41 6.57
N LEU A 106 -20.07 -20.90 7.24
CA LEU A 106 -19.16 -21.72 8.03
C LEU A 106 -19.93 -22.45 9.13
N LYS A 107 -19.79 -23.78 9.18
CA LYS A 107 -20.34 -24.62 10.26
C LYS A 107 -19.19 -25.31 10.97
N VAL A 108 -18.83 -24.79 12.15
CA VAL A 108 -17.77 -25.35 12.98
C VAL A 108 -18.40 -26.02 14.20
N ALA A 109 -18.12 -27.31 14.40
CA ALA A 109 -18.48 -28.00 15.63
C ALA A 109 -17.53 -27.53 16.76
N PRO A 110 -18.04 -26.98 17.88
CA PRO A 110 -17.19 -26.56 18.97
C PRO A 110 -16.42 -27.75 19.55
N ARG A 111 -15.11 -27.59 19.74
CA ARG A 111 -14.27 -28.63 20.37
C ARG A 111 -14.23 -28.51 21.90
N ASP A 112 -14.45 -27.30 22.42
CA ASP A 112 -14.24 -26.90 23.81
C ASP A 112 -15.12 -25.68 24.17
N GLU A 113 -15.17 -25.34 25.47
CA GLU A 113 -15.98 -24.22 25.98
C GLU A 113 -15.56 -22.87 25.39
N TYR A 114 -14.27 -22.70 25.08
CA TYR A 114 -13.78 -21.49 24.43
C TYR A 114 -14.27 -21.35 22.99
N MET A 115 -14.26 -22.41 22.19
CA MET A 115 -14.84 -22.37 20.84
C MET A 115 -16.37 -22.27 20.86
N ALA A 116 -17.04 -22.78 21.90
CA ALA A 116 -18.48 -22.66 22.03
C ALA A 116 -18.97 -21.21 22.09
N ALA A 117 -18.14 -20.28 22.60
CA ALA A 117 -18.43 -18.84 22.57
C ALA A 117 -18.61 -18.26 21.16
N PHE A 118 -18.13 -18.96 20.12
CA PHE A 118 -18.22 -18.54 18.72
C PHE A 118 -19.19 -19.39 17.89
N ALA A 119 -19.98 -20.28 18.51
CA ALA A 119 -20.88 -21.19 17.80
C ALA A 119 -21.98 -20.46 17.00
N GLU A 120 -22.32 -19.24 17.39
CA GLU A 120 -23.35 -18.41 16.75
C GLU A 120 -22.78 -17.37 15.76
N VAL A 121 -21.48 -17.38 15.51
CA VAL A 121 -20.85 -16.44 14.58
C VAL A 121 -21.24 -16.80 13.14
N ASP A 122 -21.98 -15.89 12.50
CA ASP A 122 -22.31 -16.00 11.08
C ASP A 122 -21.15 -15.46 10.22
N ALA A 123 -20.44 -16.37 9.56
CA ALA A 123 -19.30 -16.05 8.70
C ALA A 123 -19.35 -16.79 7.35
N PRO A 124 -18.87 -16.17 6.25
CA PRO A 124 -18.70 -16.84 4.97
C PRO A 124 -17.65 -17.95 5.02
N ASP A 125 -17.92 -19.06 4.35
CA ASP A 125 -17.01 -20.21 4.20
C ASP A 125 -16.07 -19.99 3.03
N PHE A 126 -14.88 -19.48 3.34
CA PHE A 126 -13.80 -19.29 2.38
C PHE A 126 -13.12 -20.61 1.96
N GLY A 127 -13.51 -21.75 2.52
CA GLY A 127 -12.89 -23.04 2.27
C GLY A 127 -11.47 -23.13 2.84
N LEU A 128 -10.98 -24.37 2.95
CA LEU A 128 -9.57 -24.65 3.27
C LEU A 128 -8.96 -25.40 2.10
N ALA A 129 -7.86 -24.86 1.57
CA ALA A 129 -7.10 -25.53 0.54
C ALA A 129 -6.47 -26.83 1.08
N PRO A 130 -6.33 -27.88 0.27
CA PRO A 130 -5.69 -29.11 0.70
C PRO A 130 -4.21 -28.89 1.03
N VAL A 131 -3.63 -29.80 1.82
CA VAL A 131 -2.21 -29.73 2.16
C VAL A 131 -1.34 -29.77 0.91
N GLY A 132 -0.40 -28.83 0.81
CA GLY A 132 0.48 -28.70 -0.36
C GLY A 132 -0.15 -27.97 -1.55
N ALA A 133 -1.37 -27.42 -1.41
CA ALA A 133 -1.91 -26.49 -2.40
C ALA A 133 -1.05 -25.22 -2.49
N ASP A 134 -0.78 -24.78 -3.71
CA ASP A 134 -0.20 -23.47 -3.96
C ASP A 134 -1.26 -22.40 -3.68
N LEU A 135 -0.93 -21.46 -2.80
CA LEU A 135 -1.80 -20.33 -2.44
C LEU A 135 -1.36 -19.03 -3.12
N GLN A 136 -0.33 -19.09 -3.94
CA GLN A 136 0.17 -17.94 -4.65
C GLN A 136 -0.71 -17.65 -5.87
N ASP A 137 -1.06 -16.38 -6.06
CA ASP A 137 -1.72 -15.93 -7.29
C ASP A 137 -0.84 -16.22 -8.51
N ASP A 138 -1.46 -16.58 -9.62
CA ASP A 138 -0.77 -16.76 -10.89
C ASP A 138 0.01 -15.49 -11.25
N LYS A 139 1.31 -15.64 -11.48
CA LYS A 139 2.13 -14.52 -11.94
C LYS A 139 1.68 -14.15 -13.35
N ALA A 140 1.11 -12.95 -13.49
CA ALA A 140 0.73 -12.40 -14.78
C ALA A 140 1.92 -12.48 -15.77
N GLU A 141 1.64 -12.93 -17.00
CA GLU A 141 2.66 -13.01 -18.03
C GLU A 141 3.30 -11.63 -18.25
N PRO A 142 4.64 -11.52 -18.24
CA PRO A 142 5.31 -10.24 -18.42
C PRO A 142 5.01 -9.72 -19.82
N ARG A 143 4.13 -8.71 -19.90
CA ARG A 143 3.86 -8.00 -21.14
C ARG A 143 5.07 -7.17 -21.53
N ALA A 144 5.71 -7.52 -22.65
CA ALA A 144 6.84 -6.77 -23.16
C ALA A 144 6.42 -5.31 -23.44
N PRO A 145 7.21 -4.32 -22.99
CA PRO A 145 6.96 -2.93 -23.35
C PRO A 145 7.14 -2.74 -24.86
N GLN A 146 6.25 -1.96 -25.47
CA GLN A 146 6.39 -1.58 -26.87
C GLN A 146 7.41 -0.43 -26.97
N VAL A 147 8.68 -0.79 -27.15
CA VAL A 147 9.77 0.17 -27.36
C VAL A 147 10.06 0.35 -28.84
N ASP A 148 10.07 1.60 -29.31
CA ASP A 148 10.53 1.97 -30.65
C ASP A 148 12.04 2.20 -30.61
N LEU A 149 12.79 1.30 -31.26
CA LEU A 149 14.25 1.37 -31.36
C LEU A 149 14.73 1.88 -32.72
N SER A 150 13.84 2.39 -33.58
CA SER A 150 14.16 2.83 -34.94
C SER A 150 15.23 3.93 -35.00
N GLN A 151 15.38 4.70 -33.93
CA GLN A 151 16.38 5.77 -33.83
C GLN A 151 17.77 5.30 -33.38
N PHE A 152 17.90 4.06 -32.89
CA PHE A 152 19.15 3.52 -32.38
C PHE A 152 19.78 2.58 -33.40
N SER A 153 21.06 2.77 -33.68
CA SER A 153 21.87 1.87 -34.52
C SER A 153 22.96 1.24 -33.68
N LEU A 154 23.11 -0.09 -33.77
CA LEU A 154 24.14 -0.84 -33.07
C LEU A 154 25.36 -1.01 -33.98
N ALA A 155 26.54 -0.66 -33.50
CA ALA A 155 27.77 -0.93 -34.24
C ALA A 155 28.07 -2.45 -34.24
N PRO A 156 28.72 -2.98 -35.29
CA PRO A 156 29.16 -4.38 -35.32
C PRO A 156 30.00 -4.73 -34.09
N VAL A 157 29.92 -5.99 -33.65
CA VAL A 157 30.72 -6.49 -32.53
C VAL A 157 32.20 -6.23 -32.79
N GLY A 158 32.91 -5.66 -31.80
CA GLY A 158 34.31 -5.25 -31.93
C GLY A 158 34.54 -3.85 -32.48
N SER A 159 33.48 -3.07 -32.76
CA SER A 159 33.64 -1.65 -33.09
C SER A 159 34.06 -0.85 -31.86
N ASP A 160 35.12 -0.08 -32.00
CA ASP A 160 35.59 0.85 -30.97
C ASP A 160 34.65 2.05 -30.88
N MET A 161 33.86 2.09 -29.79
CA MET A 161 32.87 3.12 -29.52
C MET A 161 33.46 4.34 -28.78
N GLY A 162 34.65 4.78 -29.19
CA GLY A 162 35.27 6.01 -28.71
C GLY A 162 36.29 5.82 -27.59
N GLN A 163 37.14 4.79 -27.61
CA GLN A 163 38.39 4.88 -26.88
C GLN A 163 39.17 6.12 -27.36
N ALA A 164 39.58 6.95 -26.39
CA ALA A 164 40.47 8.07 -26.68
C ALA A 164 41.67 7.54 -27.47
N LYS A 165 41.94 8.17 -28.62
CA LYS A 165 43.03 7.77 -29.52
C LYS A 165 44.32 7.63 -28.69
N ALA A 166 44.85 6.41 -28.59
CA ALA A 166 46.08 6.17 -27.86
C ALA A 166 47.18 7.09 -28.41
N ASP A 167 47.86 7.81 -27.51
CA ASP A 167 48.98 8.65 -27.90
C ASP A 167 49.98 7.83 -28.73
N PRO A 168 50.52 8.40 -29.83
CA PRO A 168 51.48 7.68 -30.66
C PRO A 168 52.64 7.19 -29.80
N ALA A 169 53.00 5.91 -29.96
CA ALA A 169 54.07 5.29 -29.22
C ALA A 169 55.34 6.16 -29.29
N ALA A 170 55.91 6.48 -28.13
CA ALA A 170 57.13 7.26 -28.04
C ALA A 170 58.24 6.61 -28.92
N PRO A 171 59.13 7.42 -29.53
CA PRO A 171 60.22 6.88 -30.33
C PRO A 171 61.03 5.87 -29.50
N ALA A 172 61.39 4.76 -30.13
CA ALA A 172 62.19 3.72 -29.48
C ALA A 172 63.48 4.34 -28.91
N PRO A 173 63.91 3.94 -27.70
CA PRO A 173 65.15 4.43 -27.12
C PRO A 173 66.33 4.06 -28.01
N ASP A 174 67.36 4.91 -28.07
CA ASP A 174 68.55 4.66 -28.89
C ASP A 174 69.34 3.45 -28.37
N THR A 175 69.32 2.36 -29.14
CA THR A 175 70.02 1.11 -28.82
C THR A 175 71.39 1.01 -29.51
N SER A 176 71.89 2.08 -30.15
CA SER A 176 73.13 2.06 -30.94
C SER A 176 74.38 1.68 -30.13
N HIS A 177 74.32 1.73 -28.80
CA HIS A 177 75.40 1.37 -27.89
C HIS A 177 75.27 -0.01 -27.22
N LEU A 178 74.18 -0.75 -27.49
CA LEU A 178 74.02 -2.12 -27.00
C LEU A 178 74.78 -3.09 -27.91
N LYS A 179 75.75 -3.82 -27.34
CA LYS A 179 76.40 -4.95 -28.00
C LYS A 179 76.18 -6.20 -27.17
N LEU A 180 75.76 -7.27 -27.84
CA LEU A 180 75.65 -8.59 -27.24
C LEU A 180 77.04 -9.22 -27.25
N ALA A 181 77.54 -9.64 -26.09
CA ALA A 181 78.73 -10.48 -25.99
C ALA A 181 78.27 -11.94 -26.12
N ASP A 182 78.91 -12.69 -27.02
CA ASP A 182 78.74 -14.15 -27.13
C ASP A 182 79.14 -14.88 -25.83
#